data_AF-D0UJJ0-F1
#
_entry.id   AF-D0UJJ0-F1
#
_cell.length_a   1.000
_cell.length_b   1.000
_cell.length_c   1.000
_cell.angle_alpha   90.00
_cell.angle_beta   90.00
_cell.angle_gamma   90.00
#
_symmetry.space_group_name_H-M   'P 1'
#
loop_
_entity.id
_entity.type
_entity.pdbx_description
1 polymer ?
#
loop_
_entity_poly.entity_id
_entity_poly.type
_entity_poly.pdbx_seq_one_letter_code
_entity_poly.pdbx_strand_id
1 'polypeptide(L)'
;LEKSRIVSQAQDERNYHIFYCMLAGLTKEEKQRLELQDASHYNYLTQGGCIVCEGRNDAAEFADIRSAMKVLMFSDQEIWEVLKVLGAMLHLGNVKYRASIKDNLDTTDIIDFAHVGRASKLLEVDPRCFKDALTTRSIFAQGDTVVSPLSSSQAQDVRDAFIKGIYGRMFIYIVNKINAAIYKPRNSGSHVRTSIGVL
;
A
#
# COMPACT_ATOMS: atom_id res chain seq x y z
N LEU A 1 -12.76 -5.40 -4.83
CA LEU A 1 -11.69 -4.42 -4.52
C LEU A 1 -11.09 -3.91 -5.83
N GLU A 2 -11.25 -2.63 -6.14
CA GLU A 2 -10.73 -1.99 -7.34
C GLU A 2 -9.26 -1.60 -7.15
N LYS A 3 -8.32 -2.51 -7.44
CA LYS A 3 -6.89 -2.29 -7.16
C LYS A 3 -6.24 -1.22 -8.05
N SER A 4 -6.78 -0.98 -9.26
CA SER A 4 -6.31 0.07 -10.17
C SER A 4 -6.34 1.45 -9.54
N ARG A 5 -7.40 1.74 -8.77
CA ARG A 5 -7.63 3.02 -8.08
C ARG A 5 -6.48 3.47 -7.19
N ILE A 6 -5.65 2.54 -6.71
CA ILE A 6 -4.53 2.88 -5.82
C ILE A 6 -3.43 3.65 -6.56
N VAL A 7 -3.20 3.30 -7.82
CA VAL A 7 -2.08 3.84 -8.61
C VAL A 7 -2.53 4.77 -9.71
N SER A 8 -3.83 4.81 -10.04
CA SER A 8 -4.41 5.68 -11.06
C SER A 8 -5.81 6.12 -10.62
N GLN A 9 -6.14 7.41 -10.77
CA GLN A 9 -7.49 7.94 -10.54
C GLN A 9 -7.94 8.76 -11.75
N ALA A 10 -9.24 8.77 -12.02
CA ALA A 10 -9.81 9.67 -13.01
C ALA A 10 -9.80 11.13 -12.50
N GLN A 11 -10.00 12.07 -13.42
CA GLN A 11 -10.14 13.49 -13.08
C GLN A 11 -11.28 13.68 -12.07
N ASP A 12 -11.01 14.51 -11.07
CA ASP A 12 -11.87 14.84 -9.94
C ASP A 12 -12.20 13.67 -8.99
N GLU A 13 -11.55 12.51 -9.17
CA GLU A 13 -11.64 11.39 -8.25
C GLU A 13 -10.50 11.36 -7.23
N ARG A 14 -10.82 10.88 -6.02
CA ARG A 14 -9.83 10.59 -4.98
C ARG A 14 -9.38 9.14 -5.02
N ASN A 15 -8.24 8.88 -4.39
CA ASN A 15 -7.84 7.53 -4.01
C ASN A 15 -8.71 7.03 -2.82
N TYR A 16 -8.44 5.83 -2.30
CA TYR A 16 -9.14 5.29 -1.14
C TYR A 16 -9.05 6.22 0.09
N HIS A 17 -10.17 6.37 0.79
CA HIS A 17 -10.30 7.28 1.93
C HIS A 17 -9.25 7.06 3.03
N ILE A 18 -8.85 5.81 3.26
CA ILE A 18 -7.88 5.48 4.30
C ILE A 18 -6.58 6.28 4.21
N PHE A 19 -6.10 6.62 3.00
CA PHE A 19 -4.89 7.44 2.86
C PHE A 19 -5.09 8.86 3.38
N TYR A 20 -6.20 9.50 3.03
CA TYR A 20 -6.55 10.86 3.47
C TYR A 20 -6.88 10.87 4.97
N CYS A 21 -7.68 9.91 5.44
CA CYS A 21 -7.97 9.70 6.85
C CYS A 21 -6.69 9.57 7.68
N MET A 22 -5.78 8.66 7.27
CA MET A 22 -4.50 8.47 7.94
C MET A 22 -3.68 9.76 7.99
N LEU A 23 -3.47 10.44 6.87
CA LEU A 23 -2.64 11.65 6.85
C LEU A 23 -3.23 12.81 7.66
N ALA A 24 -4.55 12.89 7.77
CA ALA A 24 -5.26 13.90 8.56
C ALA A 24 -5.33 13.55 10.06
N GLY A 25 -5.38 12.25 10.42
CA GLY A 25 -5.65 11.79 11.78
C GLY A 25 -4.45 11.23 12.55
N LEU A 26 -3.30 10.97 11.91
CA LEU A 26 -2.07 10.58 12.63
C LEU A 26 -1.59 11.70 13.57
N THR A 27 -1.02 11.33 14.72
CA THR A 27 -0.33 12.31 15.56
C THR A 27 0.95 12.81 14.88
N LYS A 28 1.52 13.92 15.37
CA LYS A 28 2.79 14.45 14.84
C LYS A 28 3.92 13.43 14.97
N GLU A 29 3.96 12.70 16.08
CA GLU A 29 4.96 11.68 16.39
C GLU A 29 4.79 10.46 15.47
N GLU A 30 3.56 9.98 15.27
CA GLU A 30 3.28 8.88 14.35
C GLU A 30 3.64 9.27 12.91
N LYS A 31 3.24 10.48 12.47
CA LYS A 31 3.56 11.03 11.15
C LYS A 31 5.07 11.17 10.94
N GLN A 32 5.81 11.60 11.96
CA GLN A 32 7.28 11.66 11.91
C GLN A 32 7.91 10.27 11.84
N ARG A 33 7.42 9.30 12.62
CA ARG A 33 7.91 7.90 12.61
C ARG A 33 7.70 7.22 11.25
N LEU A 34 6.60 7.53 10.57
CA LEU A 34 6.30 7.05 9.21
C LEU A 34 6.95 7.91 8.11
N GLU A 35 7.62 9.01 8.50
CA GLU A 35 8.21 10.02 7.62
C GLU A 35 7.20 10.58 6.60
N LEU A 36 5.95 10.78 7.03
CA LEU A 36 4.85 11.20 6.17
C LEU A 36 4.64 12.72 6.15
N GLN A 37 4.11 13.22 5.04
CA GLN A 37 3.75 14.62 4.81
C GLN A 37 2.25 14.74 4.51
N ASP A 38 1.79 15.91 4.07
CA ASP A 38 0.39 16.09 3.68
C ASP A 38 0.08 15.45 2.32
N ALA A 39 -1.20 15.17 2.06
CA ALA A 39 -1.65 14.43 0.88
C ALA A 39 -1.13 15.01 -0.46
N SER A 40 -0.96 16.32 -0.54
CA SER A 40 -0.42 17.04 -1.70
C SER A 40 1.00 16.63 -2.11
N HIS A 41 1.74 15.96 -1.24
CA HIS A 41 3.12 15.52 -1.50
C HIS A 41 3.20 14.14 -2.17
N TYR A 42 2.07 13.44 -2.36
CA TYR A 42 2.07 12.06 -2.86
C TYR A 42 1.36 11.94 -4.19
N ASN A 43 2.07 11.46 -5.22
CA ASN A 43 1.54 11.32 -6.58
C ASN A 43 0.26 10.47 -6.64
N TYR A 44 0.22 9.37 -5.87
CA TYR A 44 -0.95 8.50 -5.80
C TYR A 44 -2.18 9.17 -5.17
N LEU A 45 -2.05 10.32 -4.53
CA LEU A 45 -3.17 11.04 -3.93
C LEU A 45 -3.56 12.30 -4.73
N THR A 46 -2.70 12.78 -5.62
CA THR A 46 -2.87 14.07 -6.33
C THR A 46 -3.22 13.94 -7.81
N GLN A 47 -2.96 12.80 -8.45
CA GLN A 47 -3.16 12.63 -9.90
C GLN A 47 -4.61 12.79 -10.37
N GLY A 48 -5.61 12.53 -9.51
CA GLY A 48 -7.01 12.81 -9.82
C GLY A 48 -7.39 14.29 -9.66
N GLY A 49 -6.48 15.16 -9.26
CA GLY A 49 -6.75 16.60 -9.08
C GLY A 49 -7.61 16.94 -7.85
N CYS A 50 -8.00 15.95 -7.05
CA CYS A 50 -8.88 16.11 -5.90
C CYS A 50 -8.29 15.44 -4.66
N ILE A 51 -8.10 16.22 -3.59
CA ILE A 51 -7.64 15.71 -2.28
C ILE A 51 -8.65 15.96 -1.15
N VAL A 52 -9.67 16.78 -1.39
CA VAL A 52 -10.71 17.15 -0.42
C VAL A 52 -12.04 16.53 -0.83
N CYS A 53 -12.80 16.01 0.14
CA CYS A 53 -14.21 15.67 -0.05
C CYS A 53 -15.06 16.67 0.72
N GLU A 54 -16.01 17.32 0.07
CA GLU A 54 -16.99 18.12 0.80
C GLU A 54 -17.81 17.25 1.77
N GLY A 55 -18.09 17.80 2.95
CA GLY A 55 -18.90 17.14 3.98
C GLY A 55 -18.21 16.01 4.75
N ARG A 56 -16.91 15.75 4.52
CA ARG A 56 -16.16 14.69 5.20
C ARG A 56 -15.06 15.24 6.10
N ASN A 57 -14.99 14.74 7.33
CA ASN A 57 -13.87 15.00 8.24
C ASN A 57 -12.96 13.78 8.30
N ASP A 58 -11.92 13.78 7.46
CA ASP A 58 -11.01 12.64 7.33
C ASP A 58 -10.28 12.30 8.65
N ALA A 59 -10.01 13.29 9.51
CA ALA A 59 -9.39 13.05 10.82
C ALA A 59 -10.35 12.35 11.81
N ALA A 60 -11.62 12.76 11.84
CA ALA A 60 -12.65 12.09 12.65
C ALA A 60 -12.88 10.65 12.16
N GLU A 61 -12.99 10.47 10.85
CA GLU A 61 -13.13 9.15 10.22
C GLU A 61 -11.94 8.22 10.52
N PHE A 62 -10.73 8.76 10.64
CA PHE A 62 -9.57 7.97 11.08
C PHE A 62 -9.69 7.49 12.53
N ALA A 63 -10.20 8.35 13.42
CA ALA A 63 -10.45 7.97 14.81
C ALA A 63 -11.50 6.85 14.90
N ASP A 64 -12.55 6.91 14.07
CA ASP A 64 -13.56 5.87 13.96
C ASP A 64 -12.97 4.57 13.41
N ILE A 65 -12.14 4.63 12.37
CA ILE A 65 -11.43 3.47 11.82
C ILE A 65 -10.54 2.81 12.89
N ARG A 66 -9.74 3.58 13.64
CA ARG A 66 -8.92 3.03 14.74
C ARG A 66 -9.77 2.38 15.81
N SER A 67 -10.88 3.01 16.18
CA SER A 67 -11.81 2.47 17.19
C SER A 67 -12.45 1.16 16.72
N ALA A 68 -12.87 1.09 15.46
CA ALA A 68 -13.41 -0.12 14.85
C ALA A 68 -12.37 -1.25 14.82
N MET A 69 -11.11 -0.96 14.45
CA MET A 69 -10.03 -1.95 14.51
C MET A 69 -9.82 -2.50 15.93
N LYS A 70 -9.96 -1.67 16.96
CA LYS A 70 -9.91 -2.13 18.37
C LYS A 70 -11.06 -3.06 18.73
N VAL A 71 -12.28 -2.71 18.33
CA VAL A 71 -13.46 -3.57 18.52
C VAL A 71 -13.29 -4.92 17.81
N LEU A 72 -12.64 -4.93 16.66
CA LEU A 72 -12.30 -6.12 15.88
C LEU A 72 -11.04 -6.86 16.38
N MET A 73 -10.56 -6.53 17.58
CA MET A 73 -9.43 -7.20 18.24
C MET A 73 -8.12 -7.11 17.45
N PHE A 74 -7.88 -5.99 16.77
CA PHE A 74 -6.54 -5.66 16.30
C PHE A 74 -5.71 -5.11 17.46
N SER A 75 -4.54 -5.70 17.67
CA SER A 75 -3.53 -5.16 18.58
C SER A 75 -2.98 -3.82 18.09
N ASP A 76 -2.38 -3.03 18.99
CA ASP A 76 -1.68 -1.79 18.60
C ASP A 76 -0.58 -2.05 17.57
N GLN A 77 0.13 -3.18 17.71
CA GLN A 77 1.14 -3.59 16.74
C GLN A 77 0.53 -3.87 15.37
N GLU A 78 -0.56 -4.64 15.28
CA GLU A 78 -1.21 -4.93 14.00
C GLU A 78 -1.73 -3.66 13.31
N ILE A 79 -2.31 -2.72 14.07
CA ILE A 79 -2.72 -1.41 13.55
C ILE A 79 -1.49 -0.66 13.01
N TRP A 80 -0.40 -0.64 13.77
CA TRP A 80 0.84 0.01 13.36
C TRP A 80 1.44 -0.60 12.09
N GLU A 81 1.40 -1.92 11.94
CA GLU A 81 1.86 -2.60 10.71
C GLU A 81 1.00 -2.23 9.50
N VAL A 82 -0.32 -2.11 9.66
CA VAL A 82 -1.19 -1.61 8.58
C VAL A 82 -0.81 -0.18 8.18
N LEU A 83 -0.53 0.69 9.15
CA LEU A 83 -0.11 2.08 8.88
C LEU A 83 1.27 2.15 8.20
N LYS A 84 2.22 1.29 8.60
CA LYS A 84 3.53 1.16 7.93
C LYS A 84 3.36 0.75 6.47
N VAL A 85 2.51 -0.24 6.18
CA VAL A 85 2.23 -0.71 4.82
C VAL A 85 1.59 0.38 3.97
N LEU A 86 0.62 1.12 4.50
CA LEU A 86 0.01 2.28 3.84
C LEU A 86 1.03 3.40 3.57
N GLY A 87 1.85 3.74 4.57
CA GLY A 87 2.90 4.75 4.43
C GLY A 87 3.96 4.38 3.40
N ALA A 88 4.36 3.10 3.35
CA ALA A 88 5.30 2.59 2.35
C ALA A 88 4.75 2.75 0.92
N MET A 89 3.45 2.51 0.71
CA MET A 89 2.82 2.71 -0.61
C MET A 89 2.91 4.17 -1.07
N LEU A 90 2.68 5.11 -0.16
CA LEU A 90 2.77 6.54 -0.45
C LEU A 90 4.19 6.94 -0.85
N HIS A 91 5.20 6.47 -0.12
CA HIS A 91 6.61 6.71 -0.48
C HIS A 91 6.95 6.12 -1.84
N LEU A 92 6.55 4.88 -2.10
CA LEU A 92 6.81 4.22 -3.38
C LEU A 92 6.16 4.94 -4.55
N GLY A 93 4.94 5.48 -4.40
CA GLY A 93 4.29 6.28 -5.45
C GLY A 93 5.08 7.51 -5.91
N ASN A 94 6.02 7.99 -5.08
CA ASN A 94 6.89 9.11 -5.40
C ASN A 94 8.26 8.69 -5.97
N VAL A 95 8.55 7.40 -6.08
CA VAL A 95 9.79 6.93 -6.72
C VAL A 95 9.79 7.35 -8.19
N LYS A 96 10.85 8.08 -8.57
CA LYS A 96 11.07 8.54 -9.94
C LYS A 96 12.21 7.76 -10.58
N TYR A 97 12.00 7.39 -11.83
CA TYR A 97 12.92 6.59 -12.63
C TYR A 97 13.62 7.47 -13.67
N ARG A 98 14.89 7.18 -13.95
CA ARG A 98 15.69 7.79 -15.01
C ARG A 98 16.03 6.71 -16.02
N ALA A 99 15.51 6.86 -17.23
CA ALA A 99 15.86 6.02 -18.36
C ALA A 99 17.33 6.22 -18.77
N SER A 100 17.98 5.15 -19.17
CA SER A 100 19.35 5.13 -19.72
C SER A 100 19.50 3.96 -20.68
N ILE A 101 20.52 4.00 -21.54
CA ILE A 101 20.86 2.89 -22.44
C ILE A 101 22.22 2.34 -22.02
N LYS A 102 22.31 1.03 -21.82
CA LYS A 102 23.57 0.34 -21.51
C LYS A 102 23.62 -0.97 -22.29
N ASP A 103 24.73 -1.22 -23.00
CA ASP A 103 24.93 -2.43 -23.80
C ASP A 103 23.78 -2.73 -24.79
N ASN A 104 23.26 -1.68 -25.44
CA ASN A 104 22.09 -1.72 -26.32
C ASN A 104 20.77 -2.17 -25.66
N LEU A 105 20.71 -2.17 -24.33
CA LEU A 105 19.50 -2.45 -23.56
C LEU A 105 18.96 -1.16 -22.95
N ASP A 106 17.63 -1.02 -22.98
CA ASP A 106 16.92 -0.01 -22.18
C ASP A 106 17.04 -0.38 -20.70
N THR A 107 17.58 0.57 -19.93
CA THR A 107 17.82 0.42 -18.50
C THR A 107 17.20 1.59 -17.75
N THR A 108 17.08 1.43 -16.43
CA THR A 108 16.62 2.50 -15.57
C THR A 108 17.36 2.49 -14.25
N ASP A 109 17.51 3.67 -13.67
CA ASP A 109 17.91 3.83 -12.28
C ASP A 109 16.91 4.73 -11.54
N ILE A 110 16.97 4.74 -10.21
CA ILE A 110 16.14 5.56 -9.35
C ILE A 110 16.84 6.89 -9.11
N ILE A 111 16.13 8.00 -9.37
CA ILE A 111 16.68 9.36 -9.27
C ILE A 111 17.02 9.73 -7.83
N ASP A 112 16.10 9.41 -6.91
CA ASP A 112 16.24 9.70 -5.48
C ASP A 112 15.91 8.45 -4.67
N PHE A 113 16.91 8.02 -3.91
CA PHE A 113 16.81 6.84 -3.07
C PHE A 113 16.02 7.10 -1.77
N ALA A 114 15.71 8.35 -1.41
CA ALA A 114 15.04 8.68 -0.16
C ALA A 114 13.70 7.95 -0.01
N HIS A 115 12.86 7.94 -1.05
CA HIS A 115 11.57 7.26 -1.02
C HIS A 115 11.70 5.74 -0.94
N VAL A 116 12.68 5.16 -1.63
CA VAL A 116 12.98 3.72 -1.52
C VAL A 116 13.44 3.39 -0.11
N GLY A 117 14.40 4.14 0.44
CA GLY A 117 14.92 3.94 1.79
C GLY A 117 13.83 4.04 2.86
N ARG A 118 12.94 5.03 2.76
CA ARG A 118 11.77 5.16 3.65
C ARG A 118 10.84 3.95 3.52
N ALA A 119 10.47 3.57 2.30
CA ALA A 119 9.61 2.40 2.08
C ALA A 119 10.26 1.10 2.57
N SER A 120 11.56 0.90 2.33
CA SER A 120 12.33 -0.25 2.82
C SER A 120 12.33 -0.35 4.34
N LYS A 121 12.52 0.77 5.03
CA LYS A 121 12.47 0.84 6.49
C LYS A 121 11.09 0.48 7.03
N LEU A 122 10.02 0.96 6.38
CA LEU A 122 8.65 0.64 6.78
C LEU A 122 8.25 -0.81 6.46
N LEU A 123 8.75 -1.37 5.37
CA LEU A 123 8.49 -2.76 4.98
C LEU A 123 9.49 -3.77 5.59
N GLU A 124 10.50 -3.28 6.31
CA GLU A 124 11.56 -4.07 6.94
C GLU A 124 12.33 -4.97 5.95
N VAL A 125 12.67 -4.41 4.79
CA VAL A 125 13.43 -5.10 3.73
C VAL A 125 14.78 -4.42 3.48
N ASP A 126 15.77 -5.17 2.97
CA ASP A 126 17.05 -4.57 2.57
C ASP A 126 16.82 -3.56 1.43
N PRO A 127 17.30 -2.32 1.58
CA PRO A 127 17.00 -1.26 0.63
C PRO A 127 17.71 -1.41 -0.72
N ARG A 128 18.85 -2.11 -0.78
CA ARG A 128 19.53 -2.40 -2.04
C ARG A 128 18.78 -3.49 -2.80
N CYS A 129 18.43 -4.58 -2.12
CA CYS A 129 17.61 -5.63 -2.71
C CYS A 129 16.26 -5.08 -3.19
N PHE A 130 15.66 -4.14 -2.44
CA PHE A 130 14.40 -3.54 -2.83
C PHE A 130 14.54 -2.62 -4.05
N LYS A 131 15.61 -1.83 -4.13
CA LYS A 131 15.94 -1.08 -5.35
C LYS A 131 16.10 -2.02 -6.54
N ASP A 132 16.91 -3.07 -6.41
CA ASP A 132 17.19 -4.00 -7.50
C ASP A 132 15.88 -4.67 -7.97
N ALA A 133 15.00 -5.04 -7.04
CA ALA A 133 13.68 -5.59 -7.37
C ALA A 133 12.75 -4.59 -8.10
N LEU A 134 12.99 -3.28 -7.95
CA LEU A 134 12.24 -2.23 -8.65
C LEU A 134 12.85 -1.84 -10.01
N THR A 135 14.11 -2.20 -10.29
CA THR A 135 14.83 -1.79 -11.51
C THR A 135 15.30 -2.95 -12.38
N THR A 136 15.17 -4.20 -11.92
CA THR A 136 15.60 -5.40 -12.63
C THR A 136 14.51 -6.46 -12.63
N ARG A 137 14.62 -7.42 -13.55
CA ARG A 137 13.85 -8.68 -13.52
C ARG A 137 14.79 -9.86 -13.47
N SER A 138 14.39 -10.88 -12.73
CA SER A 138 15.07 -12.16 -12.67
C SER A 138 14.20 -13.23 -13.31
N ILE A 139 14.74 -13.95 -14.29
CA ILE A 139 14.08 -15.07 -14.94
C ILE A 139 14.88 -16.33 -14.63
N PHE A 140 14.21 -17.34 -14.08
CA PHE A 140 14.79 -18.66 -13.89
C PHE A 140 14.54 -19.50 -15.14
N ALA A 141 15.60 -19.92 -15.83
CA ALA A 141 15.52 -20.71 -17.05
C ALA A 141 16.62 -21.78 -17.06
N GLN A 142 16.24 -23.05 -17.28
CA GLN A 142 17.17 -24.18 -17.44
C GLN A 142 18.19 -24.37 -16.30
N GLY A 143 17.85 -23.97 -15.07
CA GLY A 143 18.74 -24.09 -13.91
C GLY A 143 19.49 -22.80 -13.57
N ASP A 144 19.49 -21.81 -14.47
CA ASP A 144 20.18 -20.54 -14.30
C ASP A 144 19.21 -19.40 -13.99
N THR A 145 19.67 -18.44 -13.19
CA THR A 145 18.96 -17.17 -12.96
C THR A 145 19.60 -16.08 -13.80
N VAL A 146 18.87 -15.58 -14.78
CA VAL A 146 19.28 -14.45 -15.60
C VAL A 146 18.64 -13.19 -15.04
N VAL A 147 19.47 -12.24 -14.62
CA VAL A 147 19.04 -10.90 -14.17
C VAL A 147 19.23 -9.93 -15.32
N SER A 148 18.17 -9.22 -15.70
CA SER A 148 18.23 -8.17 -16.72
C SER A 148 17.63 -6.85 -16.22
N PRO A 149 18.18 -5.70 -16.64
CA PRO A 149 17.62 -4.40 -16.29
C PRO A 149 16.24 -4.20 -16.92
N LEU A 150 15.42 -3.38 -16.27
CA LEU A 150 14.12 -2.94 -16.78
C LEU A 150 14.26 -1.58 -17.48
N SER A 151 13.40 -1.32 -18.47
CA SER A 151 13.18 0.04 -18.95
C SER A 151 12.44 0.88 -17.89
N SER A 152 12.46 2.20 -18.04
CA SER A 152 11.75 3.10 -17.10
C SER A 152 10.24 2.84 -17.04
N SER A 153 9.60 2.47 -18.16
CA SER A 153 8.17 2.15 -18.18
C SER A 153 7.90 0.81 -17.48
N GLN A 154 8.71 -0.21 -17.75
CA GLN A 154 8.59 -1.50 -17.10
C GLN A 154 8.81 -1.41 -15.58
N ALA A 155 9.74 -0.57 -15.12
CA ALA A 155 9.97 -0.36 -13.69
C ALA A 155 8.79 0.35 -13.01
N GLN A 156 8.12 1.30 -13.68
CA GLN A 156 6.88 1.89 -13.20
C GLN A 156 5.77 0.83 -13.09
N ASP A 157 5.61 -0.03 -14.10
CA ASP A 157 4.64 -1.12 -14.07
C ASP A 157 4.91 -2.11 -12.93
N VAL A 158 6.18 -2.47 -12.70
CA VAL A 158 6.60 -3.35 -11.59
C VAL A 158 6.27 -2.72 -10.24
N ARG A 159 6.60 -1.44 -10.04
CA ARG A 159 6.24 -0.69 -8.83
C ARG A 159 4.73 -0.69 -8.61
N ASP A 160 3.96 -0.34 -9.62
CA ASP A 160 2.51 -0.24 -9.52
C ASP A 160 1.85 -1.61 -9.29
N ALA A 161 2.38 -2.66 -9.91
CA ALA A 161 1.97 -4.04 -9.67
C ALA A 161 2.28 -4.47 -8.22
N PHE A 162 3.46 -4.11 -7.70
CA PHE A 162 3.82 -4.36 -6.31
C PHE A 162 2.82 -3.69 -5.37
N ILE A 163 2.51 -2.40 -5.58
CA ILE A 163 1.54 -1.63 -4.78
C ILE A 163 0.16 -2.28 -4.79
N LYS A 164 -0.36 -2.63 -5.96
CA LYS A 164 -1.64 -3.36 -6.10
C LYS A 164 -1.62 -4.69 -5.35
N GLY A 165 -0.49 -5.39 -5.41
CA GLY A 165 -0.25 -6.66 -4.72
C GLY A 165 -0.29 -6.52 -3.20
N ILE A 166 0.51 -5.61 -2.63
CA ILE A 166 0.61 -5.43 -1.19
C ILE A 166 -0.68 -4.88 -0.58
N TYR A 167 -1.36 -3.94 -1.25
CA TYR A 167 -2.65 -3.44 -0.77
C TYR A 167 -3.71 -4.53 -0.82
N GLY A 168 -3.73 -5.33 -1.89
CA GLY A 168 -4.64 -6.47 -1.99
C GLY A 168 -4.43 -7.50 -0.88
N ARG A 169 -3.17 -7.81 -0.53
CA ARG A 169 -2.86 -8.72 0.58
C ARG A 169 -3.25 -8.13 1.94
N MET A 170 -2.96 -6.85 2.17
CA MET A 170 -3.36 -6.13 3.38
C MET A 170 -4.89 -6.12 3.54
N PHE A 171 -5.64 -5.86 2.46
CA PHE A 171 -7.10 -5.91 2.48
C PHE A 171 -7.62 -7.30 2.85
N ILE A 172 -7.08 -8.36 2.25
CA ILE A 172 -7.45 -9.75 2.59
C ILE A 172 -7.13 -10.04 4.06
N TYR A 173 -5.97 -9.59 4.56
CA TYR A 173 -5.61 -9.74 5.97
C TYR A 173 -6.63 -9.06 6.90
N ILE A 174 -7.06 -7.83 6.59
CA ILE A 174 -8.09 -7.11 7.35
C ILE A 174 -9.43 -7.87 7.32
N VAL A 175 -9.85 -8.35 6.16
CA VAL A 175 -11.08 -9.16 6.02
C VAL A 175 -10.99 -10.45 6.84
N ASN A 176 -9.84 -11.13 6.83
CA ASN A 176 -9.63 -12.33 7.64
C ASN A 176 -9.70 -12.03 9.14
N LYS A 177 -9.15 -10.90 9.60
CA LYS A 177 -9.27 -10.46 10.99
C LYS A 177 -10.73 -10.17 11.38
N ILE A 178 -11.48 -9.49 10.52
CA ILE A 178 -12.92 -9.25 10.70
C ILE A 178 -13.67 -10.58 10.81
N ASN A 179 -13.44 -11.48 9.85
CA ASN A 179 -14.09 -12.79 9.83
C ASN A 179 -13.75 -13.61 11.08
N ALA A 180 -12.50 -13.59 11.55
CA ALA A 180 -12.09 -14.28 12.77
C ALA A 180 -12.75 -13.69 14.03
N ALA A 181 -13.00 -12.39 14.08
CA ALA A 181 -13.67 -11.73 15.20
C ALA A 181 -15.18 -12.00 15.24
N ILE A 182 -15.83 -12.09 14.08
CA ILE A 182 -17.29 -12.29 13.97
C ILE A 182 -17.65 -13.78 14.00
N TYR A 183 -16.84 -14.63 13.37
CA TYR A 183 -17.12 -16.05 13.25
C TYR A 183 -16.88 -16.78 14.58
N LYS A 184 -17.96 -17.21 15.21
CA LYS A 184 -17.92 -18.10 16.39
C LYS A 184 -17.98 -19.56 15.92
N PRO A 185 -16.95 -20.40 16.19
CA PRO A 185 -17.01 -21.84 15.91
C PRO A 185 -18.16 -22.53 16.67
N ARG A 186 -18.63 -23.68 16.17
CA ARG A 186 -19.65 -24.48 16.88
C ARG A 186 -19.11 -24.96 18.22
N ASN A 187 -19.84 -24.71 19.30
CA ASN A 187 -19.80 -25.61 20.45
C ASN A 187 -20.67 -26.82 20.11
N SER A 188 -20.16 -28.01 20.42
CA SER A 188 -20.70 -29.34 20.14
C SER A 188 -22.23 -29.42 20.32
N GLY A 189 -22.94 -29.97 19.32
CA GLY A 189 -24.33 -30.45 19.46
C GLY A 189 -25.42 -29.68 18.68
N SER A 190 -26.12 -30.41 17.80
CA SER A 190 -27.52 -30.23 17.38
C SER A 190 -27.99 -29.03 16.51
N HIS A 191 -27.45 -27.81 16.59
CA HIS A 191 -28.10 -26.67 15.89
C HIS A 191 -27.70 -26.51 14.40
N VAL A 192 -28.69 -26.54 13.50
CA VAL A 192 -28.57 -26.14 12.09
C VAL A 192 -28.46 -24.61 12.02
N ARG A 193 -27.37 -24.08 11.42
CA ARG A 193 -27.25 -22.64 11.16
C ARG A 193 -28.01 -22.29 9.89
N THR A 194 -28.96 -21.38 10.00
CA THR A 194 -29.54 -20.68 8.85
C THR A 194 -28.82 -19.34 8.68
N SER A 195 -28.64 -18.90 7.44
CA SER A 195 -28.03 -17.61 7.11
C SER A 195 -28.85 -16.92 6.02
N ILE A 196 -28.99 -15.61 6.12
CA ILE A 196 -29.57 -14.77 5.07
C ILE A 196 -28.42 -13.96 4.47
N GLY A 197 -28.19 -14.14 3.17
CA GLY A 197 -27.20 -13.36 2.43
C GLY A 197 -27.76 -12.00 2.05
N VAL A 198 -26.96 -10.94 2.23
CA VAL A 198 -27.22 -9.60 1.71
C VAL A 198 -26.13 -9.32 0.68
N LEU A 199 -26.52 -9.09 -0.57
CA LEU A 199 -25.65 -8.73 -1.70
C LEU A 199 -25.67 -7.23 -1.94
#